data_AF-A0A932JL28-F1
#
_entry.id   AF-A0A932JL28-F1
#
_cell.length_a   1.000
_cell.length_b   1.000
_cell.length_c   1.000
_cell.angle_alpha   90.00
_cell.angle_beta   90.00
_cell.angle_gamma   90.00
#
_symmetry.space_group_name_H-M   'P 1'
#
loop_
_entity.id
_entity.type
_entity.pdbx_description
1 polymer ?
#
loop_
_entity_poly.entity_id
_entity_poly.type
_entity_poly.pdbx_seq_one_letter_code
_entity_poly.pdbx_strand_id
1 'polypeptide(L)'
;GLAASAAGWCASCWPQLSRAIELCGGIFVALLARTLLTLALGATHAFIAVVLLRDEWEGSRLRAVAAAIALWAAATGVTGAVLARGWGFGPRSLAEAAGVPSHDNSPSMTIAWLNRSAGGPVRLETVRLSSESVDLSADSLARLEAFLDRTRFRGVFTQEALAAVRLGHRLRWDEERALDAAMISVPGRAHPDYLRALELIRAGPLSAERYAKLERLSQSTGRRVEGFEKAGESQLIFEGFSAAYARFGEEAKAREWLRLLDGLWAVSEKRIEAGSLEDMRDGRVEGSVFLGARPAGEVRVGLFLVWRSSATQTTHFWLSGSRAPDESGRFSFEQLGPGRYVLALLGALDDVRGEYVGEPGVIEVTYEHPDVLLDPIILVSYNLPGAQHFDRGRDARRPLSEGVRGN
;
A
#
# COMPACT_ATOMS: atom_id res chain seq x y z
N GLY A 1 41.57 -9.04 31.84
CA GLY A 1 41.72 -8.70 30.41
C GLY A 1 40.78 -9.53 29.55
N LEU A 2 41.25 -10.66 29.03
CA LEU A 2 40.50 -11.51 28.08
C LEU A 2 39.07 -11.88 28.51
N ALA A 3 38.87 -12.27 29.77
CA ALA A 3 37.55 -12.62 30.29
C ALA A 3 36.55 -11.44 30.26
N ALA A 4 37.03 -10.24 30.58
CA ALA A 4 36.24 -9.01 30.51
C ALA A 4 35.91 -8.66 29.06
N SER A 5 36.85 -8.84 28.13
CA SER A 5 36.63 -8.65 26.69
C SER A 5 35.58 -9.61 26.14
N ALA A 6 35.57 -10.88 26.56
CA ALA A 6 34.58 -11.87 26.13
C ALA A 6 33.17 -11.53 26.64
N ALA A 7 33.03 -11.14 27.91
CA ALA A 7 31.76 -10.65 28.45
C ALA A 7 31.31 -9.35 27.76
N GLY A 8 32.24 -8.42 27.50
CA GLY A 8 31.99 -7.19 26.77
C GLY A 8 31.54 -7.42 25.33
N TRP A 9 32.09 -8.41 24.62
CA TRP A 9 31.64 -8.82 23.29
C TRP A 9 30.20 -9.35 23.32
N CYS A 10 29.84 -10.17 24.30
CA CYS A 10 28.46 -10.64 24.41
C CYS A 10 27.49 -9.50 24.73
N ALA A 11 27.90 -8.57 25.59
CA ALA A 11 27.13 -7.38 25.94
C ALA A 11 26.93 -6.43 24.75
N SER A 12 27.90 -6.33 23.83
CA SER A 12 27.80 -5.44 22.66
C SER A 12 26.72 -5.86 21.65
N CYS A 13 26.23 -7.11 21.71
CA CYS A 13 25.10 -7.58 20.91
C CYS A 13 23.72 -7.10 21.45
N TRP A 14 23.62 -6.77 22.73
CA TRP A 14 22.35 -6.43 23.38
C TRP A 14 21.68 -5.13 22.92
N PRO A 15 22.39 -4.08 22.47
CA PRO A 15 21.75 -2.94 21.82
C PRO A 15 20.87 -3.36 20.63
N GLN A 16 21.37 -4.24 19.77
CA GLN A 16 20.62 -4.75 18.62
C GLN A 16 19.45 -5.65 19.05
N LEU A 17 19.68 -6.56 20.02
CA LEU A 17 18.62 -7.42 20.57
C LEU A 17 17.52 -6.62 21.27
N SER A 18 17.89 -5.59 22.05
CA SER A 18 16.93 -4.70 22.73
C SER A 18 16.11 -3.91 21.71
N ARG A 19 16.73 -3.43 20.62
CA ARG A 19 16.01 -2.77 19.53
C ARG A 19 15.07 -3.74 18.82
N ALA A 20 15.48 -4.98 18.60
CA ALA A 20 14.60 -6.00 18.04
C ALA A 20 13.40 -6.29 18.95
N ILE A 21 13.63 -6.41 20.27
CA ILE A 21 12.55 -6.57 21.26
C ILE A 21 11.60 -5.38 21.24
N GLU A 22 12.13 -4.15 21.14
CA GLU A 22 11.36 -2.91 21.03
C GLU A 22 10.48 -2.90 19.77
N LEU A 23 11.03 -3.27 18.61
CA LEU A 23 10.28 -3.40 17.35
C LEU A 23 9.27 -4.55 17.40
N CYS A 24 9.55 -5.58 18.18
CA CYS A 24 8.59 -6.63 18.56
C CYS A 24 7.66 -6.19 19.70
N GLY A 25 7.56 -4.87 19.97
CA GLY A 25 6.67 -4.17 20.89
C GLY A 25 6.82 -4.55 22.36
N GLY A 26 7.98 -5.07 22.75
CA GLY A 26 8.40 -5.23 24.14
C GLY A 26 9.09 -3.97 24.66
N ILE A 27 8.50 -2.78 24.49
CA ILE A 27 9.16 -1.49 24.80
C ILE A 27 9.69 -1.47 26.24
N PHE A 28 8.87 -1.86 27.22
CA PHE A 28 9.28 -1.94 28.63
C PHE A 28 10.41 -2.94 28.85
N VAL A 29 10.34 -4.11 28.21
CA VAL A 29 11.38 -5.15 28.32
C VAL A 29 12.68 -4.69 27.69
N ALA A 30 12.63 -3.99 26.55
CA ALA A 30 13.80 -3.43 25.89
C ALA A 30 14.46 -2.32 26.73
N LEU A 31 13.66 -1.44 27.33
CA LEU A 31 14.16 -0.39 28.23
C LEU A 31 14.79 -0.99 29.49
N LEU A 32 14.11 -1.95 30.13
CA LEU A 32 14.61 -2.65 31.30
C LEU A 32 15.88 -3.46 30.98
N ALA A 33 15.93 -4.12 29.82
CA ALA A 33 17.13 -4.79 29.35
C ALA A 33 18.29 -3.80 29.20
N ARG A 34 18.08 -2.62 28.57
CA ARG A 34 19.12 -1.60 28.42
C ARG A 34 19.66 -1.09 29.75
N THR A 35 18.79 -0.82 30.73
CA THR A 35 19.21 -0.30 32.05
C THR A 35 19.92 -1.37 32.89
N LEU A 36 19.37 -2.59 32.92
CA LEU A 36 19.95 -3.70 33.68
C LEU A 36 21.23 -4.25 33.05
N LEU A 37 21.42 -4.14 31.74
CA LEU A 37 22.62 -4.63 31.04
C LEU A 37 23.90 -4.02 31.61
N THR A 38 23.91 -2.70 31.80
CA THR A 38 25.09 -1.97 32.31
C THR A 38 25.41 -2.40 33.74
N LEU A 39 24.38 -2.56 34.58
CA LEU A 39 24.53 -3.03 35.96
C LEU A 39 25.03 -4.48 36.00
N ALA A 40 24.44 -5.35 35.18
CA ALA A 40 24.84 -6.76 35.08
C ALA A 40 26.28 -6.90 34.57
N LEU A 41 26.69 -6.09 33.60
CA LEU A 41 28.05 -6.09 33.08
C LEU A 41 29.04 -5.59 34.14
N GLY A 42 28.71 -4.52 34.86
CA GLY A 42 29.49 -4.03 36.00
C GLY A 42 29.65 -5.09 37.10
N ALA A 43 28.55 -5.74 37.49
CA ALA A 43 28.55 -6.83 38.47
C ALA A 43 29.37 -8.03 37.99
N THR A 44 29.30 -8.38 36.70
CA THR A 44 30.09 -9.47 36.10
C THR A 44 31.59 -9.15 36.16
N HIS A 45 31.99 -7.91 35.81
CA HIS A 45 33.39 -7.49 35.92
C HIS A 45 33.89 -7.48 37.35
N ALA A 46 33.09 -6.98 38.30
CA ALA A 46 33.42 -7.02 39.72
C ALA A 46 33.57 -8.46 40.22
N PHE A 47 32.67 -9.37 39.84
CA PHE A 47 32.75 -10.79 40.16
C PHE A 47 34.02 -11.44 39.61
N ILE A 48 34.33 -11.22 38.32
CA ILE A 48 35.55 -11.75 37.69
C ILE A 48 36.79 -11.21 38.42
N ALA A 49 36.81 -9.93 38.78
CA ALA A 49 37.92 -9.34 39.53
C ALA A 49 38.10 -10.00 40.91
N VAL A 50 37.01 -10.19 41.66
CA VAL A 50 37.04 -10.86 42.98
C VAL A 50 37.54 -12.30 42.87
N VAL A 51 37.04 -13.07 41.91
CA VAL A 51 37.46 -14.46 41.68
C VAL A 51 38.96 -14.55 41.36
N LEU A 52 39.48 -13.61 40.57
CA LEU A 52 40.90 -13.59 40.18
C LEU A 52 41.83 -13.11 41.30
N LEU A 53 41.38 -12.21 42.17
CA LEU A 53 42.21 -11.59 43.21
C LEU A 53 42.20 -12.32 44.55
N ARG A 54 41.21 -13.20 44.82
CA ARG A 54 41.12 -13.93 46.08
C ARG A 54 41.68 -15.35 45.99
N ASP A 55 42.49 -15.73 46.97
CA ASP A 55 43.14 -17.06 47.05
C ASP A 55 42.16 -18.19 47.34
N GLU A 56 41.04 -17.87 48.00
CA GLU A 56 39.93 -18.80 48.28
C GLU A 56 39.39 -19.51 47.01
N TRP A 57 39.61 -18.93 45.82
CA TRP A 57 39.10 -19.44 44.55
C TRP A 57 40.13 -20.23 43.73
N GLU A 58 41.36 -20.42 44.19
CA GLU A 58 42.47 -20.92 43.37
C GLU A 58 42.13 -22.21 42.59
N GLY A 59 41.47 -23.19 43.22
CA GLY A 59 41.05 -24.44 42.58
C GLY A 59 39.83 -24.35 41.65
N SER A 60 39.10 -23.23 41.64
CA SER A 60 37.86 -23.06 40.87
C SER A 60 37.81 -21.80 39.99
N ARG A 61 38.84 -20.94 40.02
CA ARG A 61 38.98 -19.68 39.27
C ARG A 61 38.54 -19.80 37.81
N LEU A 62 39.13 -20.74 37.08
CA LEU A 62 38.83 -20.95 35.66
C LEU A 62 37.37 -21.34 35.42
N ARG A 63 36.81 -22.21 36.26
CA ARG A 63 35.41 -22.65 36.14
C ARG A 63 34.45 -21.50 36.43
N ALA A 64 34.70 -20.70 37.46
CA ALA A 64 33.87 -19.55 37.83
C ALA A 64 33.88 -18.46 36.74
N VAL A 65 35.07 -18.12 36.21
CA VAL A 65 35.19 -17.16 35.09
C VAL A 65 34.53 -17.70 33.83
N ALA A 66 34.77 -18.97 33.48
CA ALA A 66 34.13 -19.60 32.32
C ALA A 66 32.61 -19.63 32.46
N ALA A 67 32.07 -19.94 33.65
CA ALA A 67 30.64 -19.92 33.92
C ALA A 67 30.02 -18.52 33.75
N ALA A 68 30.71 -17.48 34.22
CA ALA A 68 30.25 -16.10 34.05
C ALA A 68 30.17 -15.69 32.56
N ILE A 69 31.18 -16.04 31.77
CA ILE A 69 31.18 -15.78 30.31
C ILE A 69 30.11 -16.64 29.61
N ALA A 70 30.00 -17.92 29.98
CA ALA A 70 29.03 -18.84 29.41
C ALA A 70 27.59 -18.38 29.67
N LEU A 71 27.31 -17.79 30.83
CA LEU A 71 26.01 -17.20 31.14
C LEU A 71 25.65 -16.07 30.18
N TRP A 72 26.61 -15.17 29.89
CA TRP A 72 26.42 -14.11 28.90
C TRP A 72 26.20 -14.67 27.49
N ALA A 73 27.05 -15.60 27.06
CA ALA A 73 26.93 -16.24 25.75
C ALA A 73 25.59 -16.98 25.59
N ALA A 74 25.16 -17.71 26.62
CA ALA A 74 23.89 -18.42 26.65
C ALA A 74 22.70 -17.45 26.62
N ALA A 75 22.72 -16.38 27.42
CA ALA A 75 21.65 -15.39 27.44
C ALA A 75 21.51 -14.68 26.08
N THR A 76 22.62 -14.24 25.49
CA THR A 76 22.65 -13.63 24.15
C THR A 76 22.18 -14.61 23.08
N GLY A 77 22.68 -15.86 23.11
CA GLY A 77 22.34 -16.89 22.13
C GLY A 77 20.87 -17.33 22.21
N VAL A 78 20.33 -17.56 23.42
CA VAL A 78 18.92 -17.91 23.63
C VAL A 78 18.02 -16.77 23.18
N THR A 79 18.33 -15.53 23.58
CA THR A 79 17.54 -14.35 23.18
C THR A 79 17.53 -14.18 21.67
N GLY A 80 18.69 -14.27 21.02
CA GLY A 80 18.82 -14.23 19.57
C GLY A 80 18.03 -15.35 18.88
N ALA A 81 18.10 -16.58 19.39
CA ALA A 81 17.36 -17.72 18.83
C ALA A 81 15.84 -17.58 18.99
N VAL A 82 15.37 -17.06 20.13
CA VAL A 82 13.94 -16.76 20.36
C VAL A 82 13.47 -15.67 19.40
N LEU A 83 14.23 -14.58 19.25
CA LEU A 83 13.90 -13.50 18.32
C LEU A 83 13.92 -13.98 16.86
N ALA A 84 14.87 -14.84 16.48
CA ALA A 84 14.95 -15.39 15.14
C ALA A 84 13.75 -16.28 14.81
N ARG A 85 13.44 -17.25 15.69
CA ARG A 85 12.33 -18.20 15.49
C ARG A 85 10.96 -17.53 15.60
N GLY A 86 10.79 -16.64 16.57
CA GLY A 86 9.49 -16.04 16.87
C GLY A 86 9.17 -14.82 16.02
N TRP A 87 10.18 -14.02 15.69
CA TRP A 87 9.98 -12.64 15.24
C TRP A 87 10.85 -12.22 14.04
N GLY A 88 11.51 -13.18 13.38
CA GLY A 88 12.26 -12.94 12.14
C GLY A 88 13.50 -12.08 12.31
N PHE A 89 14.17 -12.14 13.47
CA PHE A 89 15.46 -11.49 13.69
C PHE A 89 16.61 -12.29 13.06
N GLY A 90 17.61 -11.61 12.49
CA GLY A 90 18.77 -12.23 11.84
C GLY A 90 18.90 -11.95 10.34
N PRO A 91 17.81 -12.06 9.54
CA PRO A 91 17.82 -11.63 8.14
C PRO A 91 18.22 -10.16 8.00
N ARG A 92 18.94 -9.83 6.92
CA ARG A 92 19.44 -8.48 6.64
C ARG A 92 18.39 -7.56 6.04
N SER A 93 17.35 -8.13 5.44
CA SER A 93 16.26 -7.40 4.80
C SER A 93 14.93 -8.14 4.92
N LEU A 94 13.83 -7.42 4.67
CA LEU A 94 12.51 -8.02 4.53
C LEU A 94 12.49 -9.10 3.44
N ALA A 95 13.20 -8.89 2.33
CA ALA A 95 13.30 -9.85 1.23
C ALA A 95 13.79 -11.21 1.72
N GLU A 96 14.88 -11.21 2.51
CA GLU A 96 15.44 -12.43 3.11
C GLU A 96 14.49 -13.01 4.17
N ALA A 97 13.89 -12.17 5.02
CA ALA A 97 13.01 -12.62 6.11
C ALA A 97 11.70 -13.28 5.62
N ALA A 98 11.13 -12.76 4.54
CA ALA A 98 9.91 -13.25 3.92
C ALA A 98 10.19 -14.28 2.80
N GLY A 99 11.45 -14.45 2.40
CA GLY A 99 11.82 -15.35 1.29
C GLY A 99 11.24 -14.89 -0.04
N VAL A 100 11.29 -13.58 -0.31
CA VAL A 100 10.82 -12.94 -1.54
C VAL A 100 11.99 -12.29 -2.29
N PRO A 101 11.89 -12.12 -3.63
CA PRO A 101 12.91 -11.40 -4.39
C PRO A 101 13.08 -9.95 -3.91
N SER A 102 14.29 -9.42 -4.04
CA SER A 102 14.55 -7.99 -3.85
C SER A 102 13.90 -7.16 -4.95
N HIS A 103 13.70 -5.88 -4.67
CA HIS A 103 13.10 -4.93 -5.60
C HIS A 103 13.79 -4.87 -6.99
N ASP A 104 15.09 -5.18 -7.06
CA ASP A 104 15.87 -5.20 -8.30
C ASP A 104 15.31 -6.11 -9.39
N ASN A 105 14.62 -7.19 -9.01
CA ASN A 105 14.05 -8.16 -9.94
C ASN A 105 12.56 -7.94 -10.22
N SER A 106 12.00 -6.82 -9.76
CA SER A 106 10.56 -6.61 -9.83
C SER A 106 10.07 -6.36 -11.26
N PRO A 107 8.96 -6.99 -11.68
CA PRO A 107 8.39 -6.76 -12.99
C PRO A 107 7.82 -5.33 -13.09
N SER A 108 7.85 -4.80 -14.30
CA SER A 108 7.17 -3.55 -14.64
C SER A 108 5.84 -3.85 -15.31
N MET A 109 4.82 -3.10 -14.95
CA MET A 109 3.54 -3.07 -15.65
C MET A 109 3.34 -1.72 -16.31
N THR A 110 2.54 -1.67 -17.35
CA THR A 110 2.19 -0.43 -18.05
C THR A 110 0.70 -0.16 -17.86
N ILE A 111 0.41 1.09 -17.51
CA ILE A 111 -0.94 1.65 -17.39
C ILE A 111 -1.21 2.48 -18.64
N ALA A 112 -2.25 2.14 -19.39
CA ALA A 112 -2.75 2.94 -20.50
C ALA A 112 -4.00 3.70 -20.06
N TRP A 113 -3.89 5.03 -19.93
CA TRP A 113 -5.00 5.89 -19.53
C TRP A 113 -5.84 6.29 -20.74
N LEU A 114 -7.12 5.92 -20.75
CA LEU A 114 -8.04 6.13 -21.87
C LEU A 114 -8.83 7.45 -21.78
N ASN A 115 -8.26 8.47 -21.12
CA ASN A 115 -8.90 9.75 -20.81
C ASN A 115 -8.45 10.90 -21.71
N ARG A 116 -8.39 10.63 -23.02
CA ARG A 116 -7.78 11.49 -24.02
C ARG A 116 -8.40 12.89 -24.09
N SER A 117 -7.57 13.93 -23.95
CA SER A 117 -7.94 15.29 -24.34
C SER A 117 -7.95 15.36 -25.87
N ALA A 118 -9.13 15.50 -26.49
CA ALA A 118 -9.36 15.74 -27.93
C ALA A 118 -8.17 15.47 -28.87
N GLY A 119 -7.91 14.20 -29.21
CA GLY A 119 -6.97 13.84 -30.29
C GLY A 119 -5.49 13.64 -29.92
N GLY A 120 -5.06 13.78 -28.65
CA GLY A 120 -3.67 13.48 -28.22
C GLY A 120 -3.37 11.97 -27.98
N PRO A 121 -2.16 11.43 -28.06
CA PRO A 121 -1.93 9.98 -27.88
C PRO A 121 -2.38 9.47 -26.51
N VAL A 122 -2.77 8.19 -26.41
CA VAL A 122 -3.04 7.50 -25.13
C VAL A 122 -1.82 7.62 -24.22
N ARG A 123 -2.06 8.03 -22.97
CA ARG A 123 -0.98 8.22 -22.00
C ARG A 123 -0.58 6.88 -21.41
N LEU A 124 0.64 6.45 -21.71
CA LEU A 124 1.26 5.26 -21.12
C LEU A 124 2.12 5.65 -19.92
N GLU A 125 1.92 4.96 -18.80
CA GLU A 125 2.70 5.12 -17.58
C GLU A 125 3.27 3.76 -17.18
N THR A 126 4.58 3.66 -16.98
CA THR A 126 5.20 2.41 -16.54
C THR A 126 5.39 2.46 -15.04
N VAL A 127 4.86 1.45 -14.36
CA VAL A 127 4.92 1.30 -12.90
C VAL A 127 5.69 0.03 -12.58
N ARG A 128 6.72 0.15 -11.74
CA ARG A 128 7.44 -1.01 -11.22
C ARG A 128 6.66 -1.60 -10.05
N LEU A 129 6.45 -2.91 -10.06
CA LEU A 129 5.79 -3.62 -8.97
C LEU A 129 6.78 -3.87 -7.83
N SER A 130 7.27 -2.81 -7.20
CA SER A 130 8.26 -2.88 -6.13
C SER A 130 7.97 -1.90 -5.01
N SER A 131 8.36 -2.25 -3.79
CA SER A 131 8.61 -1.28 -2.73
C SER A 131 10.10 -0.88 -2.73
N GLU A 132 10.55 -0.15 -1.70
CA GLU A 132 11.96 0.19 -1.53
C GLU A 132 12.88 -1.04 -1.38
N SER A 133 12.34 -2.19 -0.95
CA SER A 133 13.15 -3.36 -0.56
C SER A 133 12.74 -4.67 -1.22
N VAL A 134 11.47 -4.82 -1.62
CA VAL A 134 10.92 -6.10 -2.10
C VAL A 134 10.15 -5.96 -3.40
N ASP A 135 10.12 -7.06 -4.15
CA ASP A 135 9.19 -7.29 -5.24
C ASP A 135 7.73 -7.41 -4.73
N LEU A 136 6.78 -6.90 -5.51
CA LEU A 136 5.34 -6.90 -5.23
C LEU A 136 4.55 -7.68 -6.28
N SER A 137 5.13 -8.76 -6.83
CA SER A 137 4.38 -9.77 -7.58
C SER A 137 3.33 -10.46 -6.69
N ALA A 138 2.36 -11.14 -7.32
CA ALA A 138 1.30 -11.84 -6.57
C ALA A 138 1.87 -12.86 -5.57
N ASP A 139 2.87 -13.63 -5.98
CA ASP A 139 3.52 -14.63 -5.15
C ASP A 139 4.27 -13.98 -3.97
N SER A 140 4.94 -12.85 -4.21
CA SER A 140 5.62 -12.09 -3.15
C SER A 140 4.63 -11.52 -2.15
N LEU A 141 3.49 -10.98 -2.60
CA LEU A 141 2.44 -10.48 -1.70
C LEU A 141 1.87 -11.59 -0.81
N ALA A 142 1.57 -12.76 -1.38
CA ALA A 142 1.11 -13.91 -0.59
C ALA A 142 2.14 -14.35 0.48
N ARG A 143 3.44 -14.31 0.15
CA ARG A 143 4.52 -14.61 1.11
C ARG A 143 4.66 -13.54 2.19
N LEU A 144 4.48 -12.26 1.84
CA LEU A 144 4.50 -11.16 2.81
C LEU A 144 3.30 -11.23 3.77
N GLU A 145 2.10 -11.56 3.28
CA GLU A 145 0.92 -11.82 4.11
C GLU A 145 1.17 -13.00 5.06
N ALA A 146 1.66 -14.13 4.53
CA ALA A 146 2.02 -15.29 5.36
C ALA A 146 3.11 -14.97 6.40
N PHE A 147 4.05 -14.07 6.07
CA PHE A 147 5.06 -13.58 7.01
C PHE A 147 4.43 -12.76 8.14
N LEU A 148 3.52 -11.84 7.83
CA LEU A 148 2.79 -11.03 8.82
C LEU A 148 1.95 -11.90 9.75
N ASP A 149 1.26 -12.91 9.21
CA ASP A 149 0.45 -13.86 9.97
C ASP A 149 1.31 -14.74 10.89
N ARG A 150 2.39 -15.32 10.36
CA ARG A 150 3.32 -16.16 11.13
C ARG A 150 3.94 -15.39 12.30
N THR A 151 4.31 -14.14 12.07
CA THR A 151 4.89 -13.27 13.10
C THR A 151 3.82 -12.64 14.00
N ARG A 152 2.53 -12.80 13.69
CA ARG A 152 1.39 -12.15 14.36
C ARG A 152 1.58 -10.64 14.46
N PHE A 153 2.14 -10.02 13.43
CA PHE A 153 2.50 -8.59 13.41
C PHE A 153 3.50 -8.21 14.53
N ARG A 154 4.35 -9.16 14.94
CA ARG A 154 5.43 -8.98 15.90
C ARG A 154 6.73 -9.40 15.23
N GLY A 155 7.43 -8.45 14.64
CA GLY A 155 8.66 -8.73 13.92
C GLY A 155 9.36 -7.45 13.52
N VAL A 156 10.68 -7.54 13.37
CA VAL A 156 11.55 -6.40 13.04
C VAL A 156 11.10 -5.70 11.75
N PHE A 157 10.61 -6.47 10.77
CA PHE A 157 10.17 -5.97 9.47
C PHE A 157 8.65 -5.82 9.34
N THR A 158 7.88 -5.84 10.45
CA THR A 158 6.39 -5.83 10.38
C THR A 158 5.86 -4.60 9.66
N GLN A 159 6.35 -3.40 10.00
CA GLN A 159 5.87 -2.16 9.40
C GLN A 159 6.20 -2.09 7.90
N GLU A 160 7.41 -2.53 7.54
CA GLU A 160 7.86 -2.58 6.16
C GLU A 160 7.05 -3.59 5.33
N ALA A 161 6.80 -4.78 5.88
CA ALA A 161 5.95 -5.80 5.26
C ALA A 161 4.51 -5.31 5.08
N LEU A 162 3.93 -4.67 6.10
CA LEU A 162 2.58 -4.13 6.03
C LEU A 162 2.47 -3.00 4.98
N ALA A 163 3.45 -2.10 4.93
CA ALA A 163 3.52 -1.05 3.92
C ALA A 163 3.66 -1.65 2.50
N ALA A 164 4.49 -2.68 2.34
CA ALA A 164 4.67 -3.39 1.07
C ALA A 164 3.37 -4.07 0.61
N VAL A 165 2.66 -4.76 1.50
CA VAL A 165 1.36 -5.40 1.20
C VAL A 165 0.31 -4.36 0.78
N ARG A 166 0.19 -3.26 1.54
CA ARG A 166 -0.73 -2.15 1.21
C ARG A 166 -0.42 -1.54 -0.16
N LEU A 167 0.85 -1.28 -0.45
CA LEU A 167 1.27 -0.72 -1.73
C LEU A 167 1.05 -1.73 -2.87
N GLY A 168 1.41 -2.99 -2.69
CA GLY A 168 1.36 -4.00 -3.75
C GLY A 168 -0.04 -4.28 -4.25
N HIS A 169 -1.01 -4.50 -3.35
CA HIS A 169 -2.41 -4.67 -3.75
C HIS A 169 -2.94 -3.45 -4.50
N ARG A 170 -2.54 -2.24 -4.08
CA ARG A 170 -2.89 -1.00 -4.80
C ARG A 170 -2.28 -0.94 -6.20
N LEU A 171 -0.99 -1.27 -6.36
CA LEU A 171 -0.32 -1.23 -7.66
C LEU A 171 -0.87 -2.28 -8.64
N ARG A 172 -1.35 -3.41 -8.12
CA ARG A 172 -1.99 -4.48 -8.91
C ARG A 172 -3.49 -4.25 -9.15
N TRP A 173 -4.02 -3.12 -8.68
CA TRP A 173 -5.44 -2.79 -8.69
C TRP A 173 -6.34 -3.85 -8.03
N ASP A 174 -5.87 -4.56 -7.00
CA ASP A 174 -6.74 -5.43 -6.21
C ASP A 174 -7.43 -4.59 -5.12
N GLU A 175 -8.55 -3.95 -5.47
CA GLU A 175 -9.15 -2.91 -4.62
C GLU A 175 -9.67 -3.43 -3.28
N GLU A 176 -10.23 -4.64 -3.24
CA GLU A 176 -10.76 -5.22 -2.01
C GLU A 176 -9.63 -5.67 -1.09
N ARG A 177 -8.59 -6.33 -1.64
CA ARG A 177 -7.40 -6.68 -0.85
C ARG A 177 -6.63 -5.44 -0.39
N ALA A 178 -6.55 -4.40 -1.21
CA ALA A 178 -5.95 -3.13 -0.84
C ALA A 178 -6.71 -2.46 0.31
N LEU A 179 -8.05 -2.49 0.28
CA LEU A 179 -8.89 -1.96 1.35
C LEU A 179 -8.71 -2.77 2.64
N ASP A 180 -8.75 -4.11 2.54
CA ASP A 180 -8.55 -4.98 3.70
C ASP A 180 -7.17 -4.76 4.32
N ALA A 181 -6.11 -4.66 3.51
CA ALA A 181 -4.75 -4.36 3.98
C ALA A 181 -4.63 -2.97 4.61
N ALA A 182 -5.30 -1.95 4.06
CA ALA A 182 -5.34 -0.62 4.64
C ALA A 182 -6.06 -0.61 5.99
N MET A 183 -7.10 -1.43 6.15
CA MET A 183 -7.88 -1.54 7.38
C MET A 183 -7.25 -2.40 8.48
N ILE A 184 -6.13 -3.09 8.21
CA ILE A 184 -5.43 -3.90 9.22
C ILE A 184 -5.15 -3.04 10.47
N SER A 185 -5.72 -3.47 11.58
CA SER A 185 -5.54 -2.89 12.92
C SER A 185 -5.11 -3.97 13.88
N VAL A 186 -3.96 -3.77 14.52
CA VAL A 186 -3.46 -4.64 15.57
C VAL A 186 -3.13 -3.76 16.78
N PRO A 187 -3.85 -3.90 17.92
CA PRO A 187 -3.70 -3.01 19.07
C PRO A 187 -2.25 -2.82 19.50
N GLY A 188 -1.81 -1.56 19.55
CA GLY A 188 -0.45 -1.15 19.94
C GLY A 188 0.66 -1.56 18.96
N ARG A 189 0.32 -2.01 17.74
CA ARG A 189 1.27 -2.56 16.76
C ARG A 189 1.12 -1.98 15.37
N ALA A 190 -0.08 -2.00 14.83
CA ALA A 190 -0.38 -1.50 13.50
C ALA A 190 -1.69 -0.73 13.57
N HIS A 191 -1.65 0.50 13.11
CA HIS A 191 -2.85 1.31 12.92
C HIS A 191 -3.34 1.16 11.47
N PRO A 192 -4.66 1.25 11.24
CA PRO A 192 -5.19 1.39 9.90
C PRO A 192 -4.52 2.54 9.15
N ASP A 193 -4.29 2.36 7.86
CA ASP A 193 -4.01 3.47 6.96
C ASP A 193 -5.35 4.14 6.62
N TYR A 194 -5.81 5.01 7.52
CA TYR A 194 -7.13 5.64 7.43
C TYR A 194 -7.32 6.39 6.12
N LEU A 195 -6.32 7.17 5.69
CA LEU A 195 -6.43 7.95 4.46
C LEU A 195 -6.62 7.05 3.25
N ARG A 196 -5.82 5.98 3.12
CA ARG A 196 -5.96 5.04 2.00
C ARG A 196 -7.25 4.24 2.06
N ALA A 197 -7.65 3.77 3.24
CA ALA A 197 -8.90 3.06 3.40
C ALA A 197 -10.10 3.96 3.02
N LEU A 198 -10.10 5.21 3.45
CA LEU A 198 -11.15 6.18 3.13
C LEU A 198 -11.16 6.57 1.64
N GLU A 199 -9.99 6.76 1.01
CA GLU A 199 -9.89 6.96 -0.44
C GLU A 199 -10.52 5.78 -1.21
N LEU A 200 -10.18 4.54 -0.84
CA LEU A 200 -10.70 3.33 -1.49
C LEU A 200 -12.21 3.17 -1.27
N ILE A 201 -12.71 3.40 -0.06
CA ILE A 201 -14.14 3.36 0.25
C ILE A 201 -14.90 4.42 -0.55
N ARG A 202 -14.38 5.66 -0.60
CA ARG A 202 -15.00 6.77 -1.32
C ARG A 202 -14.99 6.59 -2.83
N ALA A 203 -13.98 5.93 -3.38
CA ALA A 203 -13.89 5.74 -4.82
C ALA A 203 -14.70 4.54 -5.30
N GLY A 204 -14.77 3.47 -4.52
CA GLY A 204 -15.33 2.20 -4.98
C GLY A 204 -16.84 2.02 -4.87
N PRO A 205 -17.31 0.77 -5.02
CA PRO A 205 -18.73 0.44 -5.07
C PRO A 205 -19.48 0.82 -3.80
N LEU A 206 -20.72 1.24 -3.95
CA LEU A 206 -21.64 1.60 -2.85
C LEU A 206 -22.35 0.36 -2.30
N SER A 207 -21.57 -0.65 -1.94
CA SER A 207 -22.07 -1.93 -1.43
C SER A 207 -22.31 -1.89 0.09
N ALA A 208 -23.23 -2.75 0.57
CA ALA A 208 -23.44 -2.95 2.01
C ALA A 208 -22.18 -3.44 2.73
N GLU A 209 -21.34 -4.23 2.06
CA GLU A 209 -20.07 -4.71 2.61
C GLU A 209 -19.09 -3.55 2.84
N ARG A 210 -18.95 -2.64 1.87
CA ARG A 210 -18.09 -1.46 2.00
C ARG A 210 -18.58 -0.49 3.05
N TYR A 211 -19.90 -0.35 3.18
CA TYR A 211 -20.49 0.39 4.30
C TYR A 211 -20.12 -0.26 5.65
N ALA A 212 -20.23 -1.58 5.79
CA ALA A 212 -19.81 -2.28 7.00
C ALA A 212 -18.30 -2.15 7.27
N LYS A 213 -17.47 -2.07 6.22
CA LYS A 213 -16.03 -1.74 6.34
C LYS A 213 -15.83 -0.32 6.87
N LEU A 214 -16.56 0.68 6.37
CA LEU A 214 -16.53 2.06 6.86
C LEU A 214 -16.93 2.15 8.34
N GLU A 215 -17.99 1.44 8.75
CA GLU A 215 -18.42 1.37 10.16
C GLU A 215 -17.36 0.74 11.06
N ARG A 216 -16.74 -0.37 10.64
CA ARG A 216 -15.65 -0.98 11.40
C ARG A 216 -14.45 -0.05 11.51
N LEU A 217 -14.10 0.63 10.42
CA LEU A 217 -13.00 1.59 10.39
C LEU A 217 -13.28 2.74 11.38
N SER A 218 -14.48 3.31 11.35
CA SER A 218 -14.89 4.42 12.22
C SER A 218 -14.91 4.01 13.71
N GLN A 219 -15.38 2.80 14.01
CA GLN A 219 -15.34 2.23 15.36
C GLN A 219 -13.91 2.00 15.84
N SER A 220 -13.01 1.54 14.95
CA SER A 220 -11.58 1.33 15.28
C SER A 220 -10.84 2.64 15.56
N THR A 221 -11.31 3.75 15.00
CA THR A 221 -10.84 5.11 15.32
C THR A 221 -11.21 5.51 16.75
N GLY A 222 -12.31 4.97 17.28
CA GLY A 222 -12.56 4.82 18.72
C GLY A 222 -12.50 6.08 19.59
N ARG A 223 -12.65 7.30 19.04
CA ARG A 223 -12.53 8.58 19.77
C ARG A 223 -11.24 8.69 20.62
N ARG A 224 -10.20 7.92 20.31
CA ARG A 224 -8.91 7.91 21.03
C ARG A 224 -7.81 8.42 20.11
N VAL A 225 -7.05 9.37 20.63
CA VAL A 225 -6.07 10.24 19.96
C VAL A 225 -4.79 9.48 19.51
N GLU A 226 -4.75 8.15 19.61
CA GLU A 226 -3.60 7.36 19.15
C GLU A 226 -3.58 7.29 17.62
N GLY A 227 -2.59 7.95 17.00
CA GLY A 227 -2.50 8.13 15.55
C GLY A 227 -3.03 9.47 15.02
N PHE A 228 -3.54 10.34 15.91
CA PHE A 228 -4.07 11.67 15.58
C PHE A 228 -3.21 12.79 16.18
N GLU A 229 -1.91 12.53 16.30
CA GLU A 229 -0.95 13.40 16.99
C GLU A 229 -0.72 14.73 16.26
N LYS A 230 -1.05 14.79 14.96
CA LYS A 230 -0.93 15.96 14.11
C LYS A 230 -2.30 16.46 13.68
N ALA A 231 -2.64 17.69 14.08
CA ALA A 231 -3.93 18.31 13.78
C ALA A 231 -4.32 18.26 12.29
N GLY A 232 -3.38 18.48 11.37
CA GLY A 232 -3.64 18.42 9.93
C GLY A 232 -3.96 17.02 9.40
N GLU A 233 -3.36 15.97 9.98
CA GLU A 233 -3.64 14.58 9.59
C GLU A 233 -5.01 14.14 10.11
N SER A 234 -5.35 14.55 11.34
CA SER A 234 -6.68 14.36 11.92
C SER A 234 -7.78 15.04 11.12
N GLN A 235 -7.53 16.27 10.65
CA GLN A 235 -8.48 16.99 9.79
C GLN A 235 -8.78 16.19 8.51
N LEU A 236 -7.74 15.74 7.79
CA LEU A 236 -7.92 14.97 6.55
C LEU A 236 -8.71 13.67 6.78
N ILE A 237 -8.47 13.00 7.91
CA ILE A 237 -9.18 11.77 8.25
C ILE A 237 -10.66 12.06 8.57
N PHE A 238 -10.96 13.12 9.33
CA PHE A 238 -12.34 13.47 9.69
C PHE A 238 -13.14 13.94 8.47
N GLU A 239 -12.54 14.76 7.61
CA GLU A 239 -13.12 15.12 6.31
C GLU A 239 -13.33 13.88 5.44
N GLY A 240 -12.37 12.95 5.43
CA GLY A 240 -12.46 11.68 4.72
C GLY A 240 -13.63 10.82 5.19
N PHE A 241 -13.84 10.67 6.49
CA PHE A 241 -15.00 9.97 7.06
C PHE A 241 -16.30 10.67 6.68
N SER A 242 -16.37 11.99 6.85
CA SER A 242 -17.56 12.76 6.45
C SER A 242 -17.93 12.53 4.99
N ALA A 243 -16.95 12.66 4.09
CA ALA A 243 -17.16 12.46 2.67
C ALA A 243 -17.55 11.00 2.33
N ALA A 244 -16.99 10.02 3.05
CA ALA A 244 -17.37 8.62 2.88
C ALA A 244 -18.83 8.38 3.31
N TYR A 245 -19.24 8.82 4.51
CA TYR A 245 -20.62 8.66 4.98
C TYR A 245 -21.62 9.40 4.09
N ALA A 246 -21.29 10.62 3.66
CA ALA A 246 -22.13 11.38 2.76
C ALA A 246 -22.36 10.62 1.44
N ARG A 247 -21.33 9.97 0.89
CA ARG A 247 -21.46 9.14 -0.33
C ARG A 247 -22.39 7.94 -0.15
N PHE A 248 -22.55 7.43 1.08
CA PHE A 248 -23.53 6.39 1.41
C PHE A 248 -24.91 6.93 1.81
N GLY A 249 -25.16 8.25 1.72
CA GLY A 249 -26.42 8.89 2.13
C GLY A 249 -26.57 9.11 3.64
N GLU A 250 -25.51 8.89 4.43
CA GLU A 250 -25.54 8.98 5.90
C GLU A 250 -25.20 10.40 6.39
N GLU A 251 -26.06 11.37 6.07
CA GLU A 251 -25.82 12.78 6.37
C GLU A 251 -25.64 13.08 7.87
N ALA A 252 -26.33 12.33 8.74
CA ALA A 252 -26.24 12.52 10.18
C ALA A 252 -24.83 12.15 10.69
N LYS A 253 -24.29 11.01 10.25
CA LYS A 253 -22.94 10.57 10.59
C LYS A 253 -21.88 11.45 9.94
N ALA A 254 -22.09 11.86 8.69
CA ALA A 254 -21.18 12.79 8.01
C ALA A 254 -21.02 14.10 8.80
N ARG A 255 -22.13 14.68 9.26
CA ARG A 255 -22.12 15.88 10.12
C ARG A 255 -21.49 15.63 11.49
N GLU A 256 -21.68 14.45 12.09
CA GLU A 256 -21.00 14.10 13.36
C GLU A 256 -19.48 14.16 13.20
N TRP A 257 -18.94 13.59 12.11
CA TRP A 257 -17.50 13.65 11.83
C TRP A 257 -16.98 15.06 11.57
N LEU A 258 -17.74 15.91 10.86
CA LEU A 258 -17.38 17.32 10.68
C LEU A 258 -17.37 18.10 11.99
N ARG A 259 -18.30 17.83 12.93
CA ARG A 259 -18.30 18.50 14.24
C ARG A 259 -17.05 18.21 15.07
N LEU A 260 -16.35 17.10 14.80
CA LEU A 260 -15.07 16.82 15.46
C LEU A 260 -13.96 17.79 14.99
N LEU A 261 -14.11 18.45 13.84
CA LEU A 261 -13.23 19.52 13.38
C LEU A 261 -13.41 20.80 14.21
N ASP A 262 -14.64 21.12 14.63
CA ASP A 262 -14.93 22.29 15.46
C ASP A 262 -14.19 22.22 16.82
N GLY A 263 -13.93 21.00 17.31
CA GLY A 263 -13.15 20.74 18.52
C GLY A 263 -11.64 20.77 18.31
N LEU A 264 -11.15 20.76 17.06
CA LEU A 264 -9.72 20.82 16.74
C LEU A 264 -9.20 22.26 16.71
N TRP A 265 -9.97 23.26 16.23
CA TRP A 265 -9.63 24.71 16.30
C TRP A 265 -10.88 25.62 16.20
N ALA A 266 -10.85 26.78 16.88
CA ALA A 266 -11.71 27.93 16.54
C ALA A 266 -11.22 28.56 15.23
N VAL A 267 -12.13 28.84 14.30
CA VAL A 267 -11.90 29.46 12.98
C VAL A 267 -11.32 28.50 11.92
N SER A 268 -12.19 27.68 11.36
CA SER A 268 -12.10 27.25 9.96
C SER A 268 -13.23 27.95 9.19
N GLU A 269 -12.91 29.03 8.46
CA GLU A 269 -13.88 29.80 7.65
C GLU A 269 -14.39 29.04 6.41
N LYS A 270 -13.89 27.83 6.15
CA LYS A 270 -14.41 27.00 5.06
C LYS A 270 -15.60 26.18 5.54
N ARG A 271 -16.79 26.72 5.28
CA ARG A 271 -18.04 25.96 5.30
C ARG A 271 -17.93 24.89 4.21
N ILE A 272 -17.61 23.66 4.60
CA ILE A 272 -17.71 22.51 3.70
C ILE A 272 -19.21 22.29 3.49
N GLU A 273 -19.70 22.68 2.32
CA GLU A 273 -21.05 22.36 1.89
C GLU A 273 -21.11 20.85 1.69
N ALA A 274 -21.69 20.15 2.67
CA ALA A 274 -22.18 18.81 2.46
C ALA A 274 -23.30 18.93 1.42
N GLY A 275 -22.97 18.70 0.15
CA GLY A 275 -23.98 18.57 -0.89
C GLY A 275 -24.97 17.48 -0.48
N SER A 276 -26.27 17.75 -0.63
CA SER A 276 -27.29 16.73 -0.44
C SER A 276 -27.01 15.58 -1.40
N LEU A 277 -26.80 14.39 -0.86
CA LEU A 277 -26.54 13.19 -1.64
C LEU A 277 -27.79 12.31 -1.56
N GLU A 278 -28.54 12.32 -2.66
CA GLU A 278 -29.73 11.51 -2.86
C GLU A 278 -29.34 10.07 -3.27
N ASP A 279 -30.19 9.12 -2.90
CA ASP A 279 -29.98 7.67 -2.85
C ASP A 279 -29.81 6.97 -4.22
N MET A 280 -28.73 7.22 -4.96
CA MET A 280 -28.37 6.36 -6.10
C MET A 280 -27.17 5.47 -5.78
N ARG A 281 -27.45 4.17 -5.66
CA ARG A 281 -26.46 3.12 -5.34
C ARG A 281 -26.25 2.12 -6.48
N ASP A 282 -26.88 2.32 -7.63
CA ASP A 282 -27.04 1.27 -8.66
C ASP A 282 -26.38 1.63 -10.01
N GLY A 283 -25.52 2.65 -10.08
CA GLY A 283 -24.86 3.01 -11.33
C GLY A 283 -24.02 1.87 -11.90
N ARG A 284 -23.99 1.74 -13.23
CA ARG A 284 -23.31 0.66 -13.95
C ARG A 284 -22.52 1.19 -15.14
N VAL A 285 -21.31 0.66 -15.32
CA VAL A 285 -20.49 0.91 -16.52
C VAL A 285 -20.11 -0.43 -17.11
N GLU A 286 -20.49 -0.66 -18.36
CA GLU A 286 -20.23 -1.91 -19.09
C GLU A 286 -19.48 -1.65 -20.37
N GLY A 287 -18.65 -2.60 -20.78
CA GLY A 287 -17.96 -2.50 -22.04
C GLY A 287 -17.29 -3.81 -22.44
N SER A 288 -16.49 -3.72 -23.50
CA SER A 288 -15.67 -4.82 -23.95
C SER A 288 -14.30 -4.33 -24.40
N VAL A 289 -13.28 -5.17 -24.22
CA VAL A 289 -11.90 -4.86 -24.60
C VAL A 289 -11.24 -6.04 -25.31
N PHE A 290 -10.60 -5.72 -26.43
CA PHE A 290 -10.01 -6.69 -27.35
C PHE A 290 -8.57 -6.31 -27.72
N LEU A 291 -7.71 -7.32 -27.85
CA LEU A 291 -6.40 -7.26 -28.49
C LEU A 291 -6.56 -7.73 -29.94
N GLY A 292 -6.69 -6.79 -30.87
CA GLY A 292 -7.12 -7.06 -32.24
C GLY A 292 -8.50 -7.73 -32.26
N ALA A 293 -8.57 -8.97 -32.73
CA ALA A 293 -9.81 -9.75 -32.78
C ALA A 293 -10.02 -10.70 -31.58
N ARG A 294 -9.12 -10.68 -30.58
CA ARG A 294 -9.18 -11.59 -29.43
C ARG A 294 -9.55 -10.84 -28.16
N PRO A 295 -10.30 -11.45 -27.23
CA PRO A 295 -10.52 -10.91 -25.89
C PRO A 295 -9.20 -10.57 -25.18
N ALA A 296 -9.13 -9.42 -24.52
CA ALA A 296 -7.94 -8.97 -23.79
C ALA A 296 -7.85 -9.57 -22.38
N GLY A 297 -7.89 -10.90 -22.25
CA GLY A 297 -7.98 -11.59 -20.95
C GLY A 297 -6.79 -11.36 -20.00
N GLU A 298 -5.61 -11.07 -20.54
CA GLU A 298 -4.38 -10.80 -19.75
C GLU A 298 -4.29 -9.35 -19.26
N VAL A 299 -5.18 -8.47 -19.72
CA VAL A 299 -5.22 -7.07 -19.34
C VAL A 299 -6.27 -6.85 -18.26
N ARG A 300 -5.93 -6.07 -17.23
CA ARG A 300 -6.87 -5.66 -16.21
C ARG A 300 -7.44 -4.29 -16.56
N VAL A 301 -8.77 -4.19 -16.57
CA VAL A 301 -9.51 -2.93 -16.77
C VAL A 301 -9.74 -2.29 -15.41
N GLY A 302 -9.30 -1.05 -15.23
CA GLY A 302 -9.53 -0.25 -14.03
C GLY A 302 -10.45 0.92 -14.32
N LEU A 303 -11.47 1.10 -13.48
CA LEU A 303 -12.33 2.29 -13.48
C LEU A 303 -11.87 3.24 -12.39
N PHE A 304 -11.62 4.50 -12.73
CA PHE A 304 -11.11 5.51 -11.81
C PHE A 304 -12.08 6.68 -11.68
N LEU A 305 -12.50 6.98 -10.46
CA LEU A 305 -13.21 8.20 -10.12
C LEU A 305 -12.29 9.41 -10.30
N VAL A 306 -12.76 10.39 -11.08
CA VAL A 306 -12.09 11.66 -11.32
C VAL A 306 -12.48 12.64 -10.21
N TRP A 307 -11.54 12.87 -9.29
CA TRP A 307 -11.72 13.80 -8.18
C TRP A 307 -10.88 15.06 -8.41
N ARG A 308 -11.53 16.22 -8.52
CA ARG A 308 -10.82 17.50 -8.61
C ARG A 308 -10.77 18.15 -7.23
N SER A 309 -9.58 18.32 -6.70
CA SER A 309 -9.39 19.03 -5.43
C SER A 309 -9.58 20.53 -5.66
N SER A 310 -10.56 21.14 -4.99
CA SER A 310 -10.76 22.60 -5.03
C SER A 310 -9.62 23.37 -4.35
N ALA A 311 -8.90 22.75 -3.44
CA ALA A 311 -7.81 23.38 -2.68
C ALA A 311 -6.50 23.49 -3.50
N THR A 312 -6.17 22.43 -4.24
CA THR A 312 -4.90 22.33 -4.99
C THR A 312 -5.09 22.48 -6.50
N GLN A 313 -6.33 22.55 -6.97
CA GLN A 313 -6.73 22.50 -8.39
C GLN A 313 -6.20 21.26 -9.14
N THR A 314 -5.66 20.26 -8.43
CA THR A 314 -5.16 19.02 -9.01
C THR A 314 -6.28 18.02 -9.23
N THR A 315 -6.20 17.31 -10.35
CA THR A 315 -7.10 16.19 -10.65
C THR A 315 -6.45 14.90 -10.16
N HIS A 316 -7.17 14.18 -9.32
CA HIS A 316 -6.81 12.88 -8.78
C HIS A 316 -7.66 11.81 -9.45
N PHE A 317 -7.05 10.64 -9.68
CA PHE A 317 -7.72 9.46 -10.21
C PHE A 317 -7.70 8.40 -9.12
N TRP A 318 -8.85 8.08 -8.55
CA TRP A 318 -8.97 7.09 -7.48
C TRP A 318 -9.61 5.83 -8.03
N LEU A 319 -8.99 4.68 -7.80
CA LEU A 319 -9.48 3.40 -8.29
C LEU A 319 -10.83 3.08 -7.66
N SER A 320 -11.87 3.04 -8.47
CA SER A 320 -13.21 2.61 -8.08
C SER A 320 -13.31 1.09 -8.07
N GLY A 321 -12.73 0.42 -9.06
CA GLY A 321 -12.62 -1.03 -9.08
C GLY A 321 -11.83 -1.49 -10.29
N SER A 322 -11.46 -2.77 -10.31
CA SER A 322 -10.82 -3.36 -11.48
C SER A 322 -11.33 -4.76 -11.79
N ARG A 323 -11.34 -5.14 -13.06
CA ARG A 323 -11.76 -6.47 -13.51
C ARG A 323 -10.88 -6.95 -14.66
N ALA A 324 -10.63 -8.25 -14.72
CA ALA A 324 -10.19 -8.88 -15.95
C ALA A 324 -11.42 -9.08 -16.86
N PRO A 325 -11.31 -8.85 -18.17
CA PRO A 325 -12.36 -9.18 -19.12
C PRO A 325 -12.69 -10.67 -19.10
N ASP A 326 -13.97 -11.02 -19.32
CA ASP A 326 -14.40 -12.41 -19.46
C ASP A 326 -13.87 -13.05 -20.77
N GLU A 327 -14.19 -14.33 -21.00
CA GLU A 327 -13.79 -15.06 -22.22
C GLU A 327 -14.36 -14.44 -23.52
N SER A 328 -15.34 -13.55 -23.42
CA SER A 328 -15.88 -12.79 -24.56
C SER A 328 -15.34 -11.35 -24.65
N GLY A 329 -14.42 -10.98 -23.76
CA GLY A 329 -13.80 -9.66 -23.68
C GLY A 329 -14.66 -8.63 -22.93
N ARG A 330 -15.75 -9.03 -22.28
CA ARG A 330 -16.65 -8.10 -21.57
C ARG A 330 -16.18 -7.82 -20.15
N PHE A 331 -16.47 -6.62 -19.67
CA PHE A 331 -16.30 -6.21 -18.27
C PHE A 331 -17.51 -5.40 -17.80
N SER A 332 -17.73 -5.38 -16.50
CA SER A 332 -18.79 -4.60 -15.86
C SER A 332 -18.36 -4.08 -14.50
N PHE A 333 -18.76 -2.86 -14.19
CA PHE A 333 -18.63 -2.22 -12.90
C PHE A 333 -20.03 -1.83 -12.42
N GLU A 334 -20.40 -2.29 -11.23
CA GLU A 334 -21.74 -2.09 -10.67
C GLU A 334 -21.67 -1.32 -9.36
N GLN A 335 -22.82 -0.86 -8.90
CA GLN A 335 -23.01 -0.12 -7.65
C GLN A 335 -22.17 1.18 -7.59
N LEU A 336 -22.06 1.85 -8.74
CA LEU A 336 -21.32 3.09 -8.84
C LEU A 336 -22.18 4.25 -8.35
N GLY A 337 -21.57 5.12 -7.54
CA GLY A 337 -22.16 6.41 -7.20
C GLY A 337 -22.10 7.38 -8.39
N PRO A 338 -22.91 8.44 -8.38
CA PRO A 338 -22.83 9.48 -9.41
C PRO A 338 -21.43 10.13 -9.39
N GLY A 339 -20.91 10.46 -10.58
CA GLY A 339 -19.59 11.04 -10.72
C GLY A 339 -19.00 10.90 -12.11
N ARG A 340 -17.79 11.44 -12.24
CA ARG A 340 -17.01 11.37 -13.48
C ARG A 340 -15.95 10.30 -13.33
N TYR A 341 -15.84 9.42 -14.29
CA TYR A 341 -14.96 8.28 -14.29
C TYR A 341 -14.10 8.25 -15.54
N VAL A 342 -12.98 7.55 -15.48
CA VAL A 342 -12.13 7.24 -16.64
C VAL A 342 -11.69 5.79 -16.56
N LEU A 343 -11.49 5.17 -17.73
CA LEU A 343 -10.90 3.84 -17.80
C LEU A 343 -9.39 3.91 -17.97
N ALA A 344 -8.70 2.93 -17.40
CA ALA A 344 -7.33 2.62 -17.70
C ALA A 344 -7.12 1.11 -17.82
N LEU A 345 -6.13 0.70 -18.59
CA LEU A 345 -5.74 -0.69 -18.77
C LEU A 345 -4.39 -0.94 -18.08
N LEU A 346 -4.25 -2.05 -17.36
CA LEU A 346 -3.01 -2.48 -16.72
C LEU A 346 -2.60 -3.83 -17.31
N GLY A 347 -1.37 -3.92 -17.81
CA GLY A 347 -0.82 -5.17 -18.37
C GLY A 347 0.68 -5.06 -18.63
N ALA A 348 1.27 -6.09 -19.26
CA ALA A 348 2.63 -5.98 -19.79
C ALA A 348 2.64 -4.95 -20.93
N LEU A 349 3.79 -4.32 -21.18
CA LEU A 349 3.89 -3.25 -22.18
C LEU A 349 3.37 -3.69 -23.56
N ASP A 350 3.68 -4.91 -24.00
CA ASP A 350 3.26 -5.42 -25.31
C ASP A 350 1.74 -5.67 -25.41
N ASP A 351 1.06 -5.85 -24.27
CA ASP A 351 -0.38 -6.09 -24.19
C ASP A 351 -1.19 -4.80 -24.09
N VAL A 352 -0.57 -3.65 -23.80
CA VAL A 352 -1.25 -2.35 -23.67
C VAL A 352 -0.68 -1.28 -24.60
N ARG A 353 0.34 -1.60 -25.40
CA ARG A 353 0.90 -0.68 -26.39
C ARG A 353 0.23 -0.90 -27.76
N GLY A 354 -0.33 0.17 -28.32
CA GLY A 354 -0.95 0.12 -29.64
C GLY A 354 -1.78 1.36 -29.96
N GLU A 355 -2.47 1.31 -31.10
CA GLU A 355 -3.54 2.25 -31.43
C GLU A 355 -4.85 1.78 -30.79
N TYR A 356 -5.57 2.70 -30.17
CA TYR A 356 -6.83 2.42 -29.49
C TYR A 356 -8.01 2.93 -30.33
N VAL A 357 -8.99 2.06 -30.54
CA VAL A 357 -10.29 2.38 -31.16
C VAL A 357 -11.38 2.23 -30.09
N GLY A 358 -12.35 3.15 -30.05
CA GLY A 358 -13.43 3.12 -29.06
C GLY A 358 -13.03 3.67 -27.67
N GLU A 359 -12.07 4.60 -27.61
CA GLU A 359 -11.68 5.23 -26.34
C GLU A 359 -12.85 6.04 -25.74
N PRO A 360 -13.32 5.74 -24.51
CA PRO A 360 -14.52 6.36 -23.97
C PRO A 360 -14.30 7.76 -23.40
N GLY A 361 -13.04 8.17 -23.16
CA GLY A 361 -12.74 9.47 -22.56
C GLY A 361 -13.22 9.54 -21.10
N VAL A 362 -13.95 10.62 -20.78
CA VAL A 362 -14.57 10.78 -19.45
C VAL A 362 -15.98 10.24 -19.50
N ILE A 363 -16.24 9.25 -18.65
CA ILE A 363 -17.54 8.61 -18.47
C ILE A 363 -18.28 9.35 -17.36
N GLU A 364 -19.50 9.80 -17.62
CA GLU A 364 -20.32 10.45 -16.60
C GLU A 364 -21.46 9.53 -16.20
N VAL A 365 -21.50 9.17 -14.92
CA VAL A 365 -22.59 8.41 -14.32
C VAL A 365 -23.43 9.42 -13.54
N THR A 366 -24.69 9.60 -13.94
CA THR A 366 -25.63 10.55 -13.33
C THR A 366 -26.89 9.82 -12.88
N TYR A 367 -27.75 10.55 -12.16
CA TYR A 367 -29.08 10.04 -11.80
C TYR A 367 -29.97 9.77 -13.02
N GLU A 368 -29.82 10.56 -14.08
CA GLU A 368 -30.59 10.44 -15.32
C GLU A 368 -30.03 9.34 -16.23
N HIS A 369 -28.72 9.06 -16.11
CA HIS A 369 -27.99 8.08 -16.90
C HIS A 369 -27.14 7.19 -15.98
N PRO A 370 -27.78 6.30 -15.19
CA PRO A 370 -27.07 5.43 -14.26
C PRO A 370 -26.33 4.30 -14.98
N ASP A 371 -26.85 3.85 -16.12
CA ASP A 371 -26.30 2.76 -16.92
C ASP A 371 -25.57 3.32 -18.16
N VAL A 372 -24.26 3.07 -18.23
CA VAL A 372 -23.43 3.48 -19.36
C VAL A 372 -22.86 2.25 -20.05
N LEU A 373 -23.26 2.03 -21.31
CA LEU A 373 -22.68 1.04 -22.19
C LEU A 373 -21.63 1.70 -23.08
N LEU A 374 -20.40 1.20 -23.01
CA LEU A 374 -19.27 1.70 -23.78
C LEU A 374 -19.15 0.96 -25.11
N ASP A 375 -18.70 1.68 -26.14
CA ASP A 375 -18.27 1.08 -27.39
C ASP A 375 -17.10 0.10 -27.16
N PRO A 376 -16.94 -0.94 -28.01
CA PRO A 376 -15.83 -1.87 -27.90
C PRO A 376 -14.47 -1.16 -27.98
N ILE A 377 -13.62 -1.41 -27.00
CA ILE A 377 -12.25 -0.89 -26.96
C ILE A 377 -11.35 -1.88 -27.68
N ILE A 378 -10.82 -1.51 -28.83
CA ILE A 378 -9.94 -2.38 -29.63
C ILE A 378 -8.53 -1.84 -29.58
N LEU A 379 -7.60 -2.64 -29.06
CA LEU A 379 -6.17 -2.37 -29.12
C LEU A 379 -5.57 -3.03 -30.37
N VAL A 380 -5.12 -2.20 -31.30
CA VAL A 380 -4.35 -2.64 -32.47
C VAL A 380 -2.88 -2.62 -32.10
N SER A 381 -2.35 -3.77 -31.68
CA SER A 381 -0.94 -3.92 -31.32
C SER A 381 -0.04 -3.86 -32.56
N TYR A 382 1.08 -3.13 -32.45
CA TYR A 382 2.07 -3.00 -33.52
C TYR A 382 2.90 -4.27 -33.77
N ASN A 383 2.82 -5.28 -32.89
CA ASN A 383 3.69 -6.46 -32.90
C ASN A 383 2.98 -7.78 -33.28
N LEU A 384 1.74 -7.76 -33.79
CA LEU A 384 1.10 -8.98 -34.24
C LEU A 384 1.77 -9.50 -35.54
N PRO A 385 2.35 -10.72 -35.56
CA PRO A 385 2.80 -11.34 -36.80
C PRO A 385 1.57 -11.63 -37.65
N GLY A 386 1.28 -10.74 -38.61
CA GLY A 386 0.05 -10.78 -39.41
C GLY A 386 -0.72 -9.46 -39.46
N ALA A 387 -0.24 -8.38 -38.84
CA ALA A 387 -0.72 -7.02 -39.11
C ALA A 387 -0.34 -6.58 -40.54
N GLN A 388 -0.92 -7.26 -41.55
CA GLN A 388 -0.99 -6.71 -42.89
C GLN A 388 -1.76 -5.40 -42.79
N HIS A 389 -1.14 -4.36 -43.33
CA HIS A 389 -1.69 -3.03 -43.51
C HIS A 389 -3.21 -3.05 -43.68
N PHE A 390 -3.92 -2.52 -42.68
CA PHE A 390 -5.17 -1.83 -42.97
C PHE A 390 -4.77 -0.59 -43.77
N ASP A 391 -4.66 -0.79 -45.09
CA ASP A 391 -4.41 0.24 -46.08
C ASP A 391 -5.63 1.17 -46.08
N ARG A 392 -5.61 2.17 -45.19
CA ARG A 392 -6.50 3.31 -45.30
C ARG A 392 -6.07 4.04 -46.56
N GLY A 393 -6.80 3.78 -47.65
CA GLY A 393 -6.72 4.55 -48.89
C GLY A 393 -6.69 6.05 -48.59
N ARG A 394 -5.49 6.62 -48.59
CA ARG A 394 -5.23 8.04 -48.81
C ARG A 394 -4.85 8.18 -50.26
N ASP A 395 -5.87 8.12 -51.11
CA ASP A 395 -5.80 8.82 -52.37
C ASP A 395 -5.90 10.32 -52.12
N ALA A 396 -5.10 11.05 -52.88
CA ALA A 396 -5.06 12.52 -53.04
C ALA A 396 -4.49 13.33 -51.86
N ARG A 397 -3.19 13.64 -51.92
CA ARG A 397 -2.69 14.86 -52.59
C ARG A 397 -1.16 14.90 -52.63
N ARG A 398 -0.64 14.96 -53.85
CA ARG A 398 0.78 15.21 -54.18
C ARG A 398 1.26 16.57 -53.64
N PRO A 399 2.57 16.72 -53.39
CA PRO A 399 3.19 17.99 -53.10
C PRO A 399 3.39 18.81 -54.38
N LEU A 400 3.14 20.12 -54.32
CA LEU A 400 3.74 21.07 -55.25
C LEU A 400 4.87 21.78 -54.50
N SER A 401 6.08 21.49 -54.96
CA SER A 401 7.28 22.30 -54.81
C SER A 401 7.14 23.66 -55.52
N GLU A 402 8.12 24.53 -55.25
CA GLU A 402 8.33 25.93 -55.72
C GLU A 402 7.75 26.97 -54.74
N GLY A 403 8.52 27.82 -54.05
CA GLY A 403 9.84 28.37 -54.34
C GLY A 403 9.69 29.83 -54.76
N VAL A 404 9.59 30.77 -53.81
CA VAL A 404 9.79 32.20 -54.06
C VAL A 404 10.57 32.84 -52.91
N ARG A 405 11.54 33.64 -53.32
CA ARG A 405 12.61 34.32 -52.58
C ARG A 405 12.13 35.57 -51.83
N GLY A 406 12.85 35.90 -50.75
CA GLY A 406 13.37 37.22 -50.40
C GLY A 406 12.42 38.42 -50.26
N ASN A 407 12.22 38.90 -49.03
CA ASN A 407 12.92 40.06 -48.45
C ASN A 407 12.59 40.15 -46.95
#